data_AF-A0A967KX00-F1
#
_entry.id   AF-A0A967KX00-F1
#
_cell.length_a   1.000
_cell.length_b   1.000
_cell.length_c   1.000
_cell.angle_alpha   90.00
_cell.angle_beta   90.00
_cell.angle_gamma   90.00
#
_symmetry.space_group_name_H-M   'P 1'
#
loop_
_entity.id
_entity.type
_entity.pdbx_description
1 polymer ?
#
loop_
_entity_poly.entity_id
_entity_poly.type
_entity_poly.pdbx_seq_one_letter_code
_entity_poly.pdbx_strand_id
1 'polypeptide(L)'
;GMYEIESLRLTPLNRIAELKLKSAGVKVTDNELPIIQLMQWGLAIGIRMTHQRTAAELLKMSLLTEKKKVYEKLVTNIPGGLLTFEKFLLKLSPRSAAEELLELFDMRLKA
;
A
#
# COMPACT_ATOMS: atom_id res chain seq x y z
N GLY A 1 2.56 -1.53 -17.92
CA GLY A 1 3.48 -2.46 -18.63
C GLY A 1 4.66 -2.80 -17.73
N MET A 2 5.33 -3.96 -17.83
CA MET A 2 6.31 -4.43 -16.80
C MET A 2 7.31 -3.36 -16.29
N TYR A 3 7.89 -2.55 -17.18
CA TYR A 3 8.80 -1.43 -16.83
C TYR A 3 8.18 -0.35 -15.93
N GLU A 4 6.86 -0.17 -15.99
CA GLU A 4 6.11 0.77 -15.16
C GLU A 4 6.01 0.29 -13.71
N ILE A 5 5.83 -1.01 -13.50
CA ILE A 5 5.80 -1.59 -12.15
C ILE A 5 7.17 -1.49 -11.52
N GLU A 6 8.23 -1.81 -12.28
CA GLU A 6 9.60 -1.72 -11.80
C GLU A 6 9.96 -0.30 -11.33
N SER A 7 9.64 0.72 -12.13
CA SER A 7 9.88 2.11 -11.75
C SER A 7 9.08 2.53 -10.51
N LEU A 8 7.82 2.10 -10.39
CA LEU A 8 7.01 2.37 -9.20
C LEU A 8 7.53 1.65 -7.96
N ARG A 9 8.08 0.44 -8.09
CA ARG A 9 8.71 -0.30 -6.99
C ARG A 9 9.93 0.43 -6.42
N LEU A 10 10.55 1.32 -7.20
CA LEU A 10 11.66 2.16 -6.74
C LEU A 10 11.22 3.40 -5.94
N THR A 11 9.92 3.71 -5.88
CA THR A 11 9.46 4.86 -5.10
C THR A 11 9.72 4.64 -3.60
N PRO A 12 9.97 5.71 -2.81
CA PRO A 12 10.29 5.55 -1.39
C PRO A 12 9.18 4.83 -0.63
N LEU A 13 7.91 5.18 -0.88
CA LEU A 13 6.76 4.49 -0.29
C LEU A 13 6.75 2.98 -0.56
N ASN A 14 7.03 2.53 -1.80
CA ASN A 14 7.09 1.11 -2.12
C ASN A 14 8.31 0.42 -1.50
N ARG A 15 9.46 1.10 -1.43
CA ARG A 15 10.63 0.57 -0.70
C ARG A 15 10.37 0.40 0.78
N ILE A 16 9.67 1.36 1.41
CA ILE A 16 9.26 1.25 2.81
C ILE A 16 8.35 0.04 3.01
N ALA A 17 7.32 -0.11 2.17
CA ALA A 17 6.41 -1.25 2.26
C ALA A 17 7.12 -2.60 2.05
N GLU A 18 8.07 -2.67 1.11
CA GLU A 18 8.90 -3.85 0.89
C GLU A 18 9.73 -4.20 2.14
N LEU A 19 10.33 -3.21 2.80
CA LEU A 19 11.07 -3.40 4.05
C LEU A 19 10.18 -3.91 5.18
N LYS A 20 8.94 -3.42 5.30
CA LYS A 20 7.97 -3.89 6.29
C LYS A 20 7.54 -5.34 6.05
N LEU A 21 7.28 -5.70 4.79
CA LEU A 21 6.97 -7.08 4.42
C LEU A 21 8.12 -8.03 4.77
N LYS A 22 9.36 -7.66 4.41
CA LYS A 22 10.56 -8.44 4.72
C LYS A 22 10.77 -8.61 6.22
N SER A 23 10.61 -7.54 7.01
CA SER A 23 10.76 -7.62 8.47
C SER A 23 9.65 -8.43 9.16
N ALA A 24 8.49 -8.57 8.52
CA ALA A 24 7.42 -9.48 8.93
C ALA A 24 7.62 -10.93 8.43
N GLY A 25 8.73 -11.24 7.74
CA GLY A 25 8.99 -12.57 7.17
C GLY A 25 8.15 -12.88 5.92
N VAL A 26 7.55 -11.87 5.29
CA VAL A 26 6.69 -12.04 4.10
C VAL A 26 7.53 -11.89 2.83
N LYS A 27 7.43 -12.88 1.94
CA LYS A 27 8.09 -12.82 0.63
C LYS A 27 7.37 -11.83 -0.28
N VAL A 28 8.12 -10.85 -0.79
CA VAL A 28 7.61 -9.85 -1.74
C VAL A 28 7.70 -10.41 -3.15
N THR A 29 6.61 -10.33 -3.91
CA THR A 29 6.56 -10.74 -5.32
C THR A 29 6.75 -9.53 -6.25
N ASP A 30 7.23 -9.77 -7.48
CA ASP A 30 7.48 -8.70 -8.46
C ASP A 30 6.25 -8.31 -9.27
N ASN A 31 5.19 -9.13 -9.23
CA ASN A 31 3.97 -8.94 -10.03
C ASN A 31 3.05 -7.83 -9.46
N GLU A 32 3.34 -7.33 -8.26
CA GLU A 32 2.50 -6.36 -7.58
C GLU A 32 3.33 -5.30 -6.83
N LEU A 33 2.75 -4.12 -6.61
CA LEU A 33 3.39 -3.07 -5.82
C LEU A 33 3.48 -3.47 -4.34
N PRO A 34 4.62 -3.26 -3.67
CA PRO A 34 4.79 -3.59 -2.26
C PRO A 34 3.75 -2.95 -1.34
N ILE A 35 3.28 -1.73 -1.62
CA ILE A 35 2.21 -1.11 -0.82
C ILE A 35 0.90 -1.89 -0.86
N ILE A 36 0.57 -2.50 -2.00
CA ILE A 36 -0.64 -3.31 -2.17
C ILE A 36 -0.46 -4.64 -1.42
N GLN A 37 0.71 -5.27 -1.58
CA GLN A 37 1.05 -6.50 -0.86
C GLN A 37 1.02 -6.30 0.66
N LEU A 38 1.49 -5.15 1.16
CA LEU A 38 1.47 -4.83 2.60
C LEU A 38 0.04 -4.66 3.13
N MET A 39 -0.83 -3.99 2.38
CA MET A 39 -2.25 -3.88 2.71
C MET A 39 -2.95 -5.25 2.71
N GLN A 40 -2.72 -6.07 1.67
CA GLN A 40 -3.27 -7.42 1.58
C GLN A 40 -2.80 -8.31 2.73
N TRP A 41 -1.51 -8.26 3.07
CA TRP A 41 -0.97 -8.97 4.22
C TRP A 41 -1.65 -8.51 5.53
N GLY A 42 -1.85 -7.20 5.70
CA GLY A 42 -2.58 -6.62 6.83
C GLY A 42 -3.98 -7.23 7.00
N LEU A 43 -4.73 -7.34 5.91
CA LEU A 43 -6.04 -7.99 5.91
C LEU A 43 -5.95 -9.48 6.27
N ALA A 44 -4.97 -10.19 5.72
CA ALA A 44 -4.76 -11.61 5.99
C ALA A 44 -4.44 -11.92 7.46
N ILE A 45 -3.74 -11.01 8.15
CA ILE A 45 -3.44 -11.13 9.59
C ILE A 45 -4.51 -10.52 10.51
N GLY A 46 -5.69 -10.20 9.95
CA GLY A 46 -6.87 -9.78 10.70
C GLY A 46 -6.89 -8.30 11.11
N ILE A 47 -6.17 -7.41 10.42
CA ILE A 47 -6.43 -5.97 10.55
C ILE A 47 -7.83 -5.70 10.01
N ARG A 48 -8.70 -5.18 10.87
CA ARG A 48 -10.09 -4.88 10.49
C ARG A 48 -10.12 -3.58 9.73
N MET A 49 -10.75 -3.63 8.57
CA MET A 49 -11.10 -2.43 7.85
C MET A 49 -12.25 -1.74 8.56
N THR A 50 -12.21 -0.42 8.61
CA THR A 50 -13.35 0.38 9.06
C THR A 50 -14.55 0.19 8.13
N HIS A 51 -14.33 -0.08 6.82
CA HIS A 51 -15.40 -0.27 5.84
C HIS A 51 -15.20 -1.57 5.03
N GLN A 52 -16.25 -2.39 4.94
CA GLN A 52 -16.21 -3.69 4.24
C GLN A 52 -15.94 -3.57 2.73
N ARG A 53 -16.28 -2.44 2.11
CA ARG A 53 -16.09 -2.20 0.66
C ARG A 53 -14.60 -2.16 0.28
N THR A 54 -13.74 -1.84 1.22
CA THR A 54 -12.34 -1.50 0.93
C THR A 54 -11.48 -2.74 0.62
N ALA A 55 -11.81 -3.92 1.17
CA ALA A 55 -11.16 -5.17 0.79
C ALA A 55 -11.45 -5.56 -0.67
N ALA A 56 -12.69 -5.36 -1.13
CA ALA A 56 -13.08 -5.64 -2.51
C ALA A 56 -12.44 -4.66 -3.50
N GLU A 57 -12.32 -3.38 -3.14
CA GLU A 57 -11.64 -2.39 -3.97
C GLU A 57 -10.12 -2.62 -4.01
N LEU A 58 -9.50 -3.08 -2.92
CA LEU A 58 -8.09 -3.47 -2.91
C LEU A 58 -7.83 -4.63 -3.88
N LEU A 59 -8.73 -5.61 -3.90
CA LEU A 59 -8.66 -6.73 -4.84
C LEU A 59 -8.91 -6.29 -6.29
N LYS A 60 -9.79 -5.32 -6.54
CA LYS A 60 -9.90 -4.74 -7.89
C LYS A 60 -8.60 -4.06 -8.31
N MET A 61 -7.95 -3.32 -7.41
CA MET A 61 -6.68 -2.64 -7.68
C MET A 61 -5.52 -3.61 -7.93
N SER A 62 -5.49 -4.76 -7.26
CA SER A 62 -4.51 -5.81 -7.54
C SER A 62 -4.68 -6.42 -8.93
N LEU A 63 -5.89 -6.40 -9.48
CA LEU A 63 -6.20 -6.90 -10.81
C LEU A 63 -6.03 -5.87 -11.94
N LEU A 64 -6.00 -4.57 -11.63
CA LEU A 64 -5.83 -3.53 -12.64
C LEU A 64 -4.43 -3.57 -13.29
N THR A 65 -4.38 -3.46 -14.61
CA THR A 65 -3.14 -3.37 -15.40
C THR A 65 -2.43 -2.03 -15.22
N GLU A 66 -3.17 -0.96 -14.91
CA GLU A 66 -2.66 0.41 -14.78
C GLU A 66 -2.18 0.72 -13.35
N LYS A 67 -1.11 0.04 -12.92
CA LYS A 67 -0.57 0.20 -11.54
C LYS A 67 -0.15 1.62 -11.20
N LYS A 68 0.25 2.42 -12.20
CA LYS A 68 0.60 3.83 -12.02
C LYS A 68 -0.60 4.67 -11.56
N LYS A 69 -1.76 4.52 -12.20
CA LYS A 69 -2.97 5.23 -11.81
C LYS A 69 -3.43 4.86 -10.40
N VAL A 70 -3.30 3.57 -10.04
CA VAL A 70 -3.58 3.10 -8.68
C VAL A 70 -2.66 3.77 -7.67
N TYR A 71 -1.35 3.78 -7.94
CA TYR A 71 -0.37 4.43 -7.09
C TYR A 71 -0.65 5.94 -6.95
N GLU A 72 -0.84 6.65 -8.06
CA GLU A 72 -1.14 8.08 -8.06
C GLU A 72 -2.42 8.40 -7.29
N LYS A 73 -3.49 7.62 -7.46
CA LYS A 73 -4.74 7.78 -6.72
C LYS A 73 -4.55 7.62 -5.21
N LEU A 74 -3.68 6.71 -4.77
CA LEU A 74 -3.37 6.51 -3.36
C LEU A 74 -2.58 7.70 -2.78
N VAL A 75 -1.56 8.18 -3.50
CA VAL A 75 -0.58 9.13 -2.96
C VAL A 75 -0.92 10.61 -3.20
N THR A 76 -1.85 10.91 -4.10
CA THR A 76 -2.26 12.29 -4.40
C THR A 76 -3.01 12.89 -3.22
N ASN A 77 -2.68 14.11 -2.78
CA ASN A 77 -3.35 14.83 -1.68
C ASN A 77 -3.30 14.11 -0.31
N ILE A 78 -2.24 13.37 0.01
CA ILE A 78 -2.06 12.82 1.37
C ILE A 78 -2.03 13.99 2.37
N PRO A 79 -2.85 13.98 3.44
CA PRO A 79 -2.77 14.99 4.50
C PRO A 79 -1.35 15.10 5.07
N GLY A 80 -0.79 16.31 5.12
CA GLY A 80 0.59 16.53 5.56
C GLY A 80 1.67 16.15 4.53
N GLY A 81 1.28 15.64 3.36
CA GLY A 81 2.16 15.32 2.23
C GLY A 81 2.77 13.93 2.25
N LEU A 82 3.12 13.43 1.06
CA LEU A 82 3.68 12.09 0.87
C LEU A 82 4.95 11.85 1.69
N LEU A 83 5.88 12.82 1.71
CA LEU A 83 7.14 12.70 2.46
C LEU A 83 6.93 12.53 3.97
N THR A 84 5.96 13.25 4.54
CA THR A 84 5.62 13.15 5.96
C THR A 84 5.05 11.77 6.28
N PHE A 85 4.17 11.26 5.41
CA PHE A 85 3.60 9.93 5.53
C PHE A 85 4.65 8.82 5.40
N GLU A 86 5.59 8.93 4.45
CA GLU A 86 6.71 8.01 4.31
C GLU A 86 7.58 7.95 5.58
N LYS A 87 7.93 9.10 6.15
CA LYS A 87 8.67 9.19 7.42
C LYS A 87 7.90 8.59 8.59
N PHE A 88 6.58 8.76 8.60
CA PHE A 88 5.71 8.18 9.61
C PHE A 88 5.71 6.65 9.51
N LEU A 89 5.45 6.09 8.32
CA LEU A 89 5.46 4.64 8.08
C LEU A 89 6.80 3.98 8.45
N LEU A 90 7.92 4.66 8.21
CA LEU A 90 9.25 4.14 8.60
C LEU A 90 9.34 3.81 10.09
N LYS A 91 8.70 4.61 10.96
CA LYS A 91 8.74 4.45 12.42
C LYS A 91 7.80 3.34 12.95
N LEU A 92 6.87 2.88 12.13
CA LEU A 92 5.84 1.94 12.54
C LEU A 92 6.30 0.49 12.51
N SER A 93 5.65 -0.37 13.30
CA SER A 93 5.74 -1.81 13.11
C SER A 93 5.14 -2.21 11.75
N PRO A 94 5.45 -3.40 11.19
CA PRO A 94 4.83 -3.85 9.95
C PRO A 94 3.30 -3.86 10.01
N ARG A 95 2.73 -4.35 11.13
CA ARG A 95 1.28 -4.38 11.34
C ARG A 95 0.68 -2.97 11.32
N SER A 96 1.26 -2.05 12.08
CA SER A 96 0.77 -0.66 12.15
C SER A 96 0.95 0.07 10.80
N ALA A 97 2.03 -0.21 10.06
CA ALA A 97 2.21 0.36 8.72
C ALA A 97 1.15 -0.15 7.72
N ALA A 98 0.76 -1.42 7.81
CA ALA A 98 -0.33 -1.97 7.00
C ALA A 98 -1.68 -1.35 7.37
N GLU A 99 -1.93 -1.15 8.67
CA GLU A 99 -3.14 -0.48 9.19
C GLU A 99 -3.28 0.95 8.64
N GLU A 100 -2.22 1.76 8.75
CA GLU A 100 -2.22 3.14 8.25
C GLU A 100 -2.40 3.25 6.73
N LEU A 101 -1.81 2.31 5.97
CA LEU A 101 -2.04 2.25 4.52
C LEU A 101 -3.49 1.88 4.20
N LEU A 102 -4.09 0.96 4.95
CA LEU A 102 -5.49 0.57 4.80
C LEU A 102 -6.43 1.72 5.18
N GLU A 103 -6.13 2.50 6.23
CA GLU A 103 -6.89 3.70 6.60
C GLU A 103 -6.78 4.80 5.54
N LEU A 104 -5.57 5.07 5.04
CA LEU A 104 -5.37 6.00 3.94
C LEU A 104 -6.18 5.59 2.71
N PHE A 105 -6.16 4.30 2.39
CA PHE A 105 -6.92 3.76 1.27
C PHE A 105 -8.43 3.88 1.48
N ASP A 106 -8.92 3.59 2.68
CA ASP A 106 -10.32 3.73 3.05
C ASP A 106 -10.82 5.18 2.91
N MET A 107 -10.03 6.15 3.37
CA MET A 107 -10.31 7.57 3.19
C MET A 107 -10.38 7.96 1.70
N ARG A 108 -9.50 7.38 0.86
CA ARG A 108 -9.46 7.65 -0.59
C ARG A 108 -10.65 7.11 -1.37
N LEU A 109 -11.31 6.07 -0.88
CA LEU A 109 -12.51 5.54 -1.53
C LEU A 109 -13.76 6.37 -1.24
N LYS A 110 -13.70 7.28 -0.26
CA LYS A 110 -14.81 8.20 0.09
C LYS A 110 -14.79 9.52 -0.67
N ALA A 111 -13.60 9.98 -1.06
CA ALA A 111 -13.37 11.24 -1.77
C ALA A 111 -13.65 11.10 -3.28
#